data_AF-A0A1A1X561-F1
#
_entry.id   AF-A0A1A1X561-F1
#
_cell.length_a   1.000
_cell.length_b   1.000
_cell.length_c   1.000
_cell.angle_alpha   90.00
_cell.angle_beta   90.00
_cell.angle_gamma   90.00
#
_symmetry.space_group_name_H-M   'P 1'
#
loop_
_entity.id
_entity.type
_entity.pdbx_description
1 polymer ?
#
loop_
_entity_poly.entity_id
_entity_poly.type
_entity_poly.pdbx_seq_one_letter_code
_entity_poly.pdbx_strand_id
1 'polypeptide(L)'
;MRVLVTGGTGFVGGWSAKAIADAGHSVRFLVRKPDRLHTSVAKLGVDVSDHAVGDITDRDSVMAALEGCDAVLHSAALVATDPSQTARMMSTNMDGARNVLGGAVELGLDPIIHVSSITALFNPDVETLEADLPVFGGSDGYGRSKAQVEIYARGMQDAGAPVNITYPGMVMGPPVGNQFGEAGEGVAAALQLGAIPGRSAAWTIVDGRDLAALHVALLEPGRGPRRYMAGGHRIPVDQLAKLLTEVGNKTMFAVPVPDTVLRVAGQVLDRMGPFLPFQTPFTEAGMQYYTQMPASDDSPSQRDLGITYRDPRITLADTVAGFRSLNS
;
A
#
# COMPACT_ATOMS: atom_id res chain seq x y z
N MET A 1 8.01 0.68 -22.69
CA MET A 1 8.55 1.80 -21.89
C MET A 1 9.63 1.28 -20.99
N ARG A 2 10.58 2.14 -20.62
CA ARG A 2 11.49 1.94 -19.48
C ARG A 2 10.91 2.65 -18.27
N VAL A 3 10.54 1.87 -17.25
CA VAL A 3 9.83 2.38 -16.08
C VAL A 3 10.75 2.35 -14.87
N LEU A 4 10.98 3.51 -14.25
CA LEU A 4 11.65 3.56 -12.95
C LEU A 4 10.68 3.09 -11.86
N VAL A 5 11.06 2.09 -11.07
CA VAL A 5 10.30 1.62 -9.90
C VAL A 5 11.07 1.94 -8.64
N THR A 6 10.49 2.80 -7.80
CA THR A 6 10.95 2.99 -6.41
C THR A 6 10.14 2.10 -5.48
N GLY A 7 10.78 1.57 -4.44
CA GLY A 7 10.13 0.61 -3.54
C GLY A 7 9.97 -0.79 -4.15
N GLY A 8 10.67 -1.08 -5.27
CA GLY A 8 10.62 -2.38 -5.95
C GLY A 8 11.16 -3.57 -5.13
N THR A 9 11.82 -3.30 -4.00
CA THR A 9 12.22 -4.34 -3.03
C THR A 9 11.14 -4.64 -2.00
N GLY A 10 10.02 -3.91 -1.99
CA GLY A 10 8.87 -4.14 -1.11
C GLY A 10 7.73 -4.88 -1.82
N PHE A 11 6.66 -5.15 -1.09
CA PHE A 11 5.53 -5.97 -1.58
C PHE A 11 4.81 -5.35 -2.78
N VAL A 12 4.30 -4.11 -2.65
CA VAL A 12 3.55 -3.44 -3.72
C VAL A 12 4.43 -3.15 -4.93
N GLY A 13 5.61 -2.54 -4.70
CA GLY A 13 6.54 -2.21 -5.76
C GLY A 13 7.06 -3.45 -6.51
N GLY A 14 7.25 -4.58 -5.81
CA GLY A 14 7.70 -5.82 -6.42
C GLY A 14 6.64 -6.50 -7.30
N TRP A 15 5.38 -6.61 -6.82
CA TRP A 15 4.28 -7.10 -7.67
C TRP A 15 4.03 -6.18 -8.86
N SER A 16 4.14 -4.86 -8.65
CA SER A 16 4.02 -3.88 -9.75
C SER A 16 5.14 -4.06 -10.77
N ALA A 17 6.40 -4.18 -10.34
CA ALA A 17 7.53 -4.44 -11.23
C ALA A 17 7.36 -5.75 -12.02
N LYS A 18 6.84 -6.81 -11.39
CA LYS A 18 6.52 -8.07 -12.09
C LYS A 18 5.47 -7.87 -13.18
N ALA A 19 4.37 -7.20 -12.87
CA ALA A 19 3.33 -6.94 -13.85
C ALA A 19 3.81 -6.04 -15.01
N ILE A 20 4.63 -5.03 -14.69
CA ILE A 20 5.25 -4.15 -15.69
C ILE A 20 6.17 -4.94 -16.63
N ALA A 21 7.01 -5.83 -16.09
CA ALA A 21 7.87 -6.70 -16.88
C ALA A 21 7.07 -7.68 -17.76
N ASP A 22 6.01 -8.29 -17.21
CA ASP A 22 5.11 -9.19 -17.96
C ASP A 22 4.38 -8.49 -19.11
N ALA A 23 4.09 -7.20 -18.95
CA ALA A 23 3.50 -6.36 -20.00
C ALA A 23 4.52 -5.97 -21.10
N GLY A 24 5.76 -6.44 -21.04
CA GLY A 24 6.80 -6.20 -22.04
C GLY A 24 7.52 -4.85 -21.87
N HIS A 25 7.41 -4.21 -20.71
CA HIS A 25 8.18 -3.02 -20.39
C HIS A 25 9.49 -3.38 -19.68
N SER A 26 10.52 -2.54 -19.81
CA SER A 26 11.76 -2.68 -19.04
C SER A 26 11.61 -1.98 -17.69
N VAL A 27 12.15 -2.61 -16.64
CA VAL A 27 12.08 -2.08 -15.27
C VAL A 27 13.47 -1.65 -14.85
N ARG A 28 13.60 -0.39 -14.42
CA ARG A 28 14.78 0.10 -13.70
C ARG A 28 14.43 0.28 -12.24
N PHE A 29 15.30 -0.13 -11.33
CA PHE A 29 15.06 0.04 -9.90
C PHE A 29 15.91 1.17 -9.30
N LEU A 30 15.34 1.98 -8.41
CA LEU A 30 16.11 2.81 -7.47
C LEU A 30 16.13 2.12 -6.11
N VAL A 31 17.31 1.71 -5.65
CA VAL A 31 17.47 0.93 -4.41
C VAL A 31 18.68 1.38 -3.59
N ARG A 32 18.55 1.29 -2.27
CA ARG A 32 19.67 1.55 -1.35
C ARG A 32 20.63 0.38 -1.24
N LYS A 33 20.12 -0.85 -1.41
CA LYS A 33 20.85 -2.11 -1.24
C LYS A 33 20.46 -3.07 -2.38
N PRO A 34 21.25 -3.15 -3.46
CA PRO A 34 20.95 -4.01 -4.62
C PRO A 34 20.67 -5.47 -4.28
N ASP A 35 21.38 -6.05 -3.32
CA ASP A 35 21.19 -7.45 -2.90
C ASP A 35 19.74 -7.77 -2.46
N ARG A 36 18.99 -6.76 -2.01
CA ARG A 36 17.58 -6.94 -1.66
C ARG A 36 16.70 -7.28 -2.87
N LEU A 37 17.08 -6.89 -4.09
CA LEU A 37 16.35 -7.25 -5.31
C LEU A 37 16.38 -8.76 -5.54
N HIS A 38 17.53 -9.40 -5.31
CA HIS A 38 17.72 -10.85 -5.48
C HIS A 38 16.93 -11.70 -4.47
N THR A 39 16.62 -11.14 -3.30
CA THR A 39 15.84 -11.79 -2.24
C THR A 39 14.35 -11.41 -2.26
N SER A 40 13.94 -10.54 -3.18
CA SER A 40 12.55 -10.06 -3.33
C SER A 40 12.06 -10.27 -4.76
N VAL A 41 12.03 -9.22 -5.58
CA VAL A 41 11.38 -9.18 -6.90
C VAL A 41 12.03 -10.13 -7.92
N ALA A 42 13.34 -10.42 -7.81
CA ALA A 42 13.98 -11.42 -8.67
C ALA A 42 13.41 -12.83 -8.46
N LYS A 43 12.88 -13.14 -7.26
CA LYS A 43 12.21 -14.43 -6.98
C LYS A 43 10.88 -14.57 -7.74
N LEU A 44 10.33 -13.47 -8.24
CA LEU A 44 9.19 -13.47 -9.15
C LEU A 44 9.61 -13.63 -10.62
N GLY A 45 10.91 -13.74 -10.92
CA GLY A 45 11.41 -13.87 -12.30
C GLY A 45 11.60 -12.53 -13.02
N VAL A 46 11.63 -11.41 -12.30
CA VAL A 46 11.93 -10.09 -12.88
C VAL A 46 13.45 -9.93 -13.06
N ASP A 47 13.87 -9.42 -14.21
CA ASP A 47 15.27 -8.99 -14.41
C ASP A 47 15.56 -7.76 -13.55
N VAL A 48 16.59 -7.86 -12.71
CA VAL A 48 17.01 -6.83 -11.74
C VAL A 48 18.37 -6.23 -12.09
N SER A 49 18.89 -6.52 -13.27
CA SER A 49 20.19 -6.04 -13.74
C SER A 49 20.22 -4.51 -13.92
N ASP A 50 19.11 -3.90 -14.34
CA ASP A 50 18.97 -2.44 -14.46
C ASP A 50 18.55 -1.82 -13.12
N HIS A 51 19.52 -1.34 -12.34
CA HIS A 51 19.26 -0.61 -11.11
C HIS A 51 20.25 0.53 -10.88
N ALA A 52 19.80 1.55 -10.17
CA ALA A 52 20.61 2.64 -9.63
C ALA A 52 20.67 2.52 -8.11
N VAL A 53 21.86 2.75 -7.55
CA VAL A 53 22.06 2.81 -6.09
C VAL A 53 21.84 4.24 -5.63
N GLY A 54 20.88 4.45 -4.73
CA GLY A 54 20.55 5.78 -4.22
C GLY A 54 19.44 5.76 -3.16
N ASP A 55 19.17 6.93 -2.59
CA ASP A 55 18.09 7.16 -1.63
C ASP A 55 17.10 8.16 -2.25
N ILE A 56 15.79 7.92 -2.05
CA ILE A 56 14.75 8.83 -2.55
C ILE A 56 14.88 10.24 -1.97
N THR A 57 15.51 10.40 -0.80
CA THR A 57 15.76 11.73 -0.22
C THR A 57 16.94 12.46 -0.85
N ASP A 58 17.76 11.79 -1.66
CA ASP A 58 18.89 12.39 -2.38
C ASP A 58 18.48 12.69 -3.83
N ARG A 59 18.29 13.99 -4.11
CA ARG A 59 17.83 14.49 -5.40
C ARG A 59 18.73 14.04 -6.55
N ASP A 60 20.05 14.11 -6.40
CA ASP A 60 20.98 13.81 -7.50
C ASP A 60 20.90 12.33 -7.87
N SER A 61 20.80 11.45 -6.85
CA SER A 61 20.62 10.01 -7.08
C SER A 61 19.29 9.69 -7.77
N VAL A 62 18.21 10.41 -7.43
CA VAL A 62 16.90 10.26 -8.05
C VAL A 62 16.91 10.74 -9.50
N MET A 63 17.49 11.90 -9.78
CA MET A 63 17.59 12.43 -11.15
C MET A 63 18.41 11.49 -12.05
N ALA A 64 19.54 10.99 -11.57
CA ALA A 64 20.34 10.00 -12.30
C ALA A 64 19.61 8.66 -12.51
N ALA A 65 18.68 8.30 -11.62
CA ALA A 65 17.86 7.10 -11.78
C ALA A 65 16.70 7.30 -12.77
N LEU A 66 16.13 8.50 -12.83
CA LEU A 66 15.05 8.87 -13.75
C LEU A 66 15.57 9.05 -15.19
N GLU A 67 16.84 9.42 -15.37
CA GLU A 67 17.41 9.68 -16.69
C GLU A 67 17.24 8.49 -17.66
N GLY A 68 16.67 8.77 -18.83
CA GLY A 68 16.39 7.79 -19.87
C GLY A 68 15.24 6.82 -19.56
N CYS A 69 14.43 7.10 -18.53
CA CYS A 69 13.15 6.43 -18.30
C CYS A 69 12.01 7.20 -18.98
N ASP A 70 10.98 6.48 -19.40
CA ASP A 70 9.77 7.06 -20.02
C ASP A 70 8.68 7.34 -18.97
N ALA A 71 8.68 6.57 -17.88
CA ALA A 71 7.66 6.60 -16.83
C ALA A 71 8.26 6.24 -15.47
N VAL A 72 7.53 6.55 -14.40
CA VAL A 72 7.92 6.19 -13.02
C VAL A 72 6.75 5.64 -12.24
N LEU A 73 7.03 4.64 -11.40
CA LEU A 73 6.15 4.15 -10.35
C LEU A 73 6.79 4.41 -8.99
N HIS A 74 6.21 5.33 -8.23
CA HIS A 74 6.63 5.71 -6.90
C HIS A 74 5.81 5.00 -5.82
N SER A 75 6.34 3.86 -5.34
CA SER A 75 5.77 3.09 -4.22
C SER A 75 6.65 3.13 -2.96
N ALA A 76 7.81 3.77 -3.01
CA ALA A 76 8.69 3.87 -1.84
C ALA A 76 8.09 4.78 -0.77
N ALA A 77 7.97 4.25 0.45
CA ALA A 77 7.67 5.02 1.64
C ALA A 77 8.42 4.42 2.83
N LEU A 78 8.87 5.27 3.74
CA LEU A 78 9.18 4.86 5.10
C LEU A 78 7.86 4.69 5.84
N VAL A 79 7.66 3.52 6.45
CA VAL A 79 6.56 3.27 7.38
C VAL A 79 7.18 3.07 8.75
N ALA A 80 6.69 3.82 9.73
CA ALA A 80 7.16 3.73 11.10
C ALA A 80 5.95 3.69 12.03
N THR A 81 5.86 2.62 12.82
CA THR A 81 4.84 2.43 13.86
C THR A 81 5.23 3.09 15.18
N ASP A 82 6.53 3.38 15.37
CA ASP A 82 7.04 4.11 16.53
C ASP A 82 6.70 5.61 16.41
N PRO A 83 5.90 6.17 17.34
CA PRO A 83 5.55 7.59 17.32
C PRO A 83 6.76 8.53 17.29
N SER A 84 7.89 8.13 17.89
CA SER A 84 9.12 8.94 17.92
C SER A 84 9.73 9.14 16.53
N GLN A 85 9.45 8.25 15.59
CA GLN A 85 9.94 8.31 14.21
C GLN A 85 8.97 9.04 13.26
N THR A 86 7.82 9.50 13.75
CA THR A 86 6.78 10.14 12.91
C THR A 86 7.32 11.33 12.14
N ALA A 87 8.05 12.24 12.80
CA ALA A 87 8.60 13.42 12.14
C ALA A 87 9.56 13.04 11.00
N ARG A 88 10.42 12.05 11.23
CA ARG A 88 11.35 11.52 10.23
C ARG A 88 10.62 10.84 9.07
N MET A 89 9.59 10.06 9.36
CA MET A 89 8.74 9.44 8.34
C MET A 89 8.09 10.50 7.44
N MET A 90 7.49 11.52 8.04
CA MET A 90 6.85 12.61 7.29
C MET A 90 7.86 13.35 6.40
N SER A 91 9.04 13.71 6.93
CA SER A 91 10.07 14.39 6.14
C SER A 91 10.61 13.51 5.02
N THR A 92 11.00 12.26 5.31
CA THR A 92 11.54 11.33 4.32
C THR A 92 10.54 11.04 3.19
N ASN A 93 9.27 10.82 3.51
CA ASN A 93 8.25 10.55 2.50
C ASN A 93 7.95 11.78 1.65
N MET A 94 7.91 12.97 2.26
CA MET A 94 7.70 14.21 1.52
C MET A 94 8.89 14.55 0.61
N ASP A 95 10.12 14.45 1.12
CA ASP A 95 11.32 14.72 0.32
C ASP A 95 11.50 13.69 -0.80
N GLY A 96 11.20 12.42 -0.51
CA GLY A 96 11.13 11.36 -1.52
C GLY A 96 10.11 11.67 -2.63
N ALA A 97 8.90 12.08 -2.26
CA ALA A 97 7.88 12.44 -3.24
C ALA A 97 8.28 13.66 -4.08
N ARG A 98 8.88 14.69 -3.47
CA ARG A 98 9.38 15.87 -4.19
C ARG A 98 10.46 15.51 -5.21
N ASN A 99 11.44 14.71 -4.80
CA ASN A 99 12.53 14.31 -5.68
C ASN A 99 12.02 13.41 -6.81
N VAL A 100 11.20 12.40 -6.50
CA VAL A 100 10.77 11.41 -7.49
C VAL A 100 9.67 11.94 -8.39
N LEU A 101 8.57 12.45 -7.83
CA LEU A 101 7.46 12.95 -8.63
C LEU A 101 7.83 14.27 -9.30
N GLY A 102 8.41 15.21 -8.54
CA GLY A 102 8.85 16.49 -9.08
C GLY A 102 9.95 16.32 -10.13
N GLY A 103 10.97 15.49 -9.86
CA GLY A 103 12.02 15.18 -10.82
C GLY A 103 11.51 14.51 -12.10
N ALA A 104 10.52 13.62 -11.98
CA ALA A 104 9.89 12.99 -13.14
C ALA A 104 9.11 14.01 -13.99
N VAL A 105 8.41 14.96 -13.36
CA VAL A 105 7.79 16.09 -14.08
C VAL A 105 8.84 16.97 -14.76
N GLU A 106 9.93 17.31 -14.06
CA GLU A 106 11.05 18.11 -14.61
C GLU A 106 11.66 17.47 -15.88
N LEU A 107 11.74 16.15 -15.92
CA LEU A 107 12.26 15.38 -17.05
C LEU A 107 11.19 15.02 -18.11
N GLY A 108 9.93 15.41 -17.89
CA GLY A 108 8.84 15.19 -18.84
C GLY A 108 8.39 13.73 -18.96
N LEU A 109 8.57 12.91 -17.91
CA LEU A 109 8.06 11.54 -17.89
C LEU A 109 6.53 11.53 -17.92
N ASP A 110 5.97 10.59 -18.67
CA ASP A 110 4.53 10.37 -18.76
C ASP A 110 4.27 8.88 -19.02
N PRO A 111 3.61 8.16 -18.11
CA PRO A 111 2.95 8.66 -16.89
C PRO A 111 3.82 8.58 -15.62
N ILE A 112 3.41 9.34 -14.60
CA ILE A 112 4.02 9.35 -13.26
C ILE A 112 3.04 8.72 -12.28
N ILE A 113 3.26 7.48 -11.85
CA ILE A 113 2.35 6.75 -10.95
C ILE A 113 2.80 6.95 -9.50
N HIS A 114 1.94 7.54 -8.66
CA HIS A 114 2.11 7.64 -7.22
C HIS A 114 1.19 6.64 -6.50
N VAL A 115 1.78 5.77 -5.68
CA VAL A 115 1.03 4.82 -4.84
C VAL A 115 0.76 5.46 -3.47
N SER A 116 -0.44 6.01 -3.31
CA SER A 116 -0.91 6.65 -2.08
C SER A 116 -1.44 5.59 -1.10
N SER A 117 -2.54 5.86 -0.41
CA SER A 117 -3.29 4.89 0.41
C SER A 117 -4.70 5.41 0.68
N ILE A 118 -5.66 4.52 0.91
CA ILE A 118 -6.99 4.92 1.41
C ILE A 118 -6.91 5.74 2.71
N THR A 119 -5.84 5.61 3.50
CA THR A 119 -5.63 6.40 4.73
C THR A 119 -5.39 7.89 4.45
N ALA A 120 -4.98 8.27 3.24
CA ALA A 120 -4.88 9.68 2.84
C ALA A 120 -6.27 10.34 2.73
N LEU A 121 -7.29 9.56 2.40
CA LEU A 121 -8.68 10.00 2.19
C LEU A 121 -9.61 9.57 3.33
N PHE A 122 -9.08 8.91 4.36
CA PHE A 122 -9.90 8.36 5.45
C PHE A 122 -10.73 9.45 6.11
N ASN A 123 -12.05 9.31 6.00
CA ASN A 123 -13.02 10.14 6.68
C ASN A 123 -14.12 9.24 7.26
N PRO A 124 -14.28 9.15 8.59
CA PRO A 124 -15.29 8.30 9.20
C PRO A 124 -16.73 8.78 8.99
N ASP A 125 -16.92 10.01 8.49
CA ASP A 125 -18.24 10.62 8.30
C ASP A 125 -18.82 10.37 6.88
N VAL A 126 -18.11 9.64 6.03
CA VAL A 126 -18.60 9.22 4.70
C VAL A 126 -18.85 7.72 4.65
N GLU A 127 -19.78 7.29 3.80
CA GLU A 127 -20.09 5.87 3.62
C GLU A 127 -19.12 5.18 2.65
N THR A 128 -18.63 5.91 1.64
CA THR A 128 -17.77 5.40 0.58
C THR A 128 -16.65 6.40 0.31
N LEU A 129 -15.43 5.88 0.12
CA LEU A 129 -14.26 6.62 -0.31
C LEU A 129 -14.23 6.68 -1.84
N GLU A 130 -14.23 7.89 -2.38
CA GLU A 130 -14.08 8.18 -3.81
C GLU A 130 -12.75 8.91 -4.04
N ALA A 131 -12.16 8.73 -5.23
CA ALA A 131 -10.82 9.23 -5.54
C ALA A 131 -10.73 10.77 -5.60
N ASP A 132 -11.87 11.46 -5.69
CA ASP A 132 -11.99 12.92 -5.72
C ASP A 132 -12.30 13.55 -4.36
N LEU A 133 -12.58 12.74 -3.32
CA LEU A 133 -12.80 13.24 -1.97
C LEU A 133 -11.66 14.16 -1.50
N PRO A 134 -11.96 15.18 -0.67
CA PRO A 134 -10.94 16.00 -0.06
C PRO A 134 -9.92 15.15 0.70
N VAL A 135 -8.65 15.57 0.65
CA VAL A 135 -7.62 14.95 1.46
C VAL A 135 -7.92 15.25 2.93
N PHE A 136 -8.08 14.21 3.74
CA PHE A 136 -8.41 14.33 5.16
C PHE A 136 -7.23 13.88 6.01
N GLY A 137 -6.72 12.68 5.73
CA GLY A 137 -5.64 12.03 6.46
C GLY A 137 -6.09 11.38 7.78
N GLY A 138 -5.27 10.46 8.27
CA GLY A 138 -5.46 9.84 9.57
C GLY A 138 -5.21 10.75 10.76
N SER A 139 -5.66 10.31 11.93
CA SER A 139 -5.27 10.89 13.22
C SER A 139 -3.82 10.57 13.61
N ASP A 140 -3.23 9.52 13.02
CA ASP A 140 -1.86 9.08 13.27
C ASP A 140 -0.82 9.66 12.30
N GLY A 141 0.46 9.43 12.64
CA GLY A 141 1.60 9.87 11.86
C GLY A 141 1.64 9.32 10.44
N TYR A 142 1.24 8.06 10.21
CA TYR A 142 1.27 7.46 8.88
C TYR A 142 0.16 8.05 8.00
N GLY A 143 -1.07 8.13 8.50
CA GLY A 143 -2.17 8.80 7.80
C GLY A 143 -1.86 10.25 7.45
N ARG A 144 -1.26 11.01 8.37
CA ARG A 144 -0.81 12.40 8.13
C ARG A 144 0.32 12.47 7.09
N SER A 145 1.29 11.56 7.14
CA SER A 145 2.36 11.49 6.15
C SER A 145 1.82 11.23 4.75
N LYS A 146 0.86 10.30 4.61
CA LYS A 146 0.21 9.99 3.33
C LYS A 146 -0.61 11.17 2.81
N ALA A 147 -1.41 11.81 3.66
CA ALA A 147 -2.17 13.01 3.28
C ALA A 147 -1.25 14.17 2.84
N GLN A 148 -0.11 14.37 3.48
CA GLN A 148 0.80 15.45 3.11
C GLN A 148 1.38 15.23 1.69
N VAL A 149 1.84 14.01 1.39
CA VAL A 149 2.33 13.64 0.05
C VAL A 149 1.21 13.70 -0.99
N GLU A 150 -0.01 13.29 -0.60
CA GLU A 150 -1.19 13.36 -1.45
C GLU A 150 -1.51 14.79 -1.90
N ILE A 151 -1.48 15.76 -0.98
CA ILE A 151 -1.69 17.18 -1.30
C ILE A 151 -0.65 17.65 -2.34
N TYR A 152 0.61 17.26 -2.19
CA TYR A 152 1.66 17.59 -3.14
C TYR A 152 1.42 16.95 -4.51
N ALA A 153 1.07 15.65 -4.54
CA ALA A 153 0.77 14.92 -5.78
C ALA A 153 -0.43 15.52 -6.53
N ARG A 154 -1.53 15.83 -5.82
CA ARG A 154 -2.71 16.50 -6.39
C ARG A 154 -2.40 17.90 -6.86
N GLY A 155 -1.59 18.67 -6.14
CA GLY A 155 -1.15 20.00 -6.60
C GLY A 155 -0.41 19.94 -7.94
N MET A 156 0.34 18.87 -8.22
CA MET A 156 0.93 18.65 -9.54
C MET A 156 -0.11 18.26 -10.60
N GLN A 157 -1.12 17.46 -10.25
CA GLN A 157 -2.25 17.17 -11.15
C GLN A 157 -3.01 18.44 -11.52
N ASP A 158 -3.29 19.33 -10.55
CA ASP A 158 -3.96 20.61 -10.76
C ASP A 158 -3.15 21.54 -11.68
N ALA A 159 -1.82 21.41 -11.67
CA ALA A 159 -0.91 22.09 -12.58
C ALA A 159 -0.78 21.41 -13.97
N GLY A 160 -1.51 20.31 -14.21
CA GLY A 160 -1.54 19.59 -15.49
C GLY A 160 -0.47 18.52 -15.67
N ALA A 161 0.32 18.20 -14.65
CA ALA A 161 1.30 17.12 -14.73
C ALA A 161 0.61 15.75 -14.87
N PRO A 162 1.18 14.78 -15.62
CA PRO A 162 0.59 13.46 -15.83
C PRO A 162 0.78 12.52 -14.63
N VAL A 163 0.54 13.04 -13.43
CA VAL A 163 0.58 12.28 -12.18
C VAL A 163 -0.69 11.44 -12.09
N ASN A 164 -0.54 10.13 -11.92
CA ASN A 164 -1.60 9.16 -11.74
C ASN A 164 -1.54 8.65 -10.30
N ILE A 165 -2.62 8.73 -9.54
CA ILE A 165 -2.62 8.36 -8.11
C ILE A 165 -3.51 7.13 -7.88
N THR A 166 -2.98 6.14 -7.15
CA THR A 166 -3.76 4.98 -6.69
C THR A 166 -3.94 5.02 -5.17
N TYR A 167 -5.14 4.68 -4.68
CA TYR A 167 -5.46 4.60 -3.25
C TYR A 167 -5.70 3.15 -2.83
N PRO A 168 -4.64 2.36 -2.62
CA PRO A 168 -4.78 0.99 -2.19
C PRO A 168 -5.31 0.87 -0.76
N GLY A 169 -6.12 -0.16 -0.53
CA GLY A 169 -6.49 -0.64 0.80
C GLY A 169 -5.38 -1.45 1.47
N MET A 170 -5.77 -2.45 2.25
CA MET A 170 -4.83 -3.42 2.83
C MET A 170 -4.34 -4.37 1.72
N VAL A 171 -3.13 -4.15 1.23
CA VAL A 171 -2.57 -4.95 0.15
C VAL A 171 -2.10 -6.31 0.68
N MET A 172 -2.71 -7.38 0.19
CA MET A 172 -2.42 -8.78 0.57
C MET A 172 -2.14 -9.64 -0.67
N GLY A 173 -1.75 -10.90 -0.47
CA GLY A 173 -1.47 -11.85 -1.54
C GLY A 173 -0.19 -12.66 -1.29
N PRO A 174 0.25 -13.44 -2.29
CA PRO A 174 1.48 -14.22 -2.17
C PRO A 174 2.70 -13.30 -1.98
N PRO A 175 3.72 -13.74 -1.21
CA PRO A 175 4.88 -12.91 -0.89
C PRO A 175 5.72 -12.58 -2.12
N VAL A 176 6.46 -11.46 -2.02
CA VAL A 176 7.49 -11.08 -3.00
C VAL A 176 8.85 -11.51 -2.47
N GLY A 177 9.25 -12.74 -2.81
CA GLY A 177 10.42 -13.37 -2.18
C GLY A 177 10.21 -13.46 -0.67
N ASN A 178 11.06 -12.79 0.11
CA ASN A 178 10.95 -12.77 1.58
C ASN A 178 10.04 -11.65 2.12
N GLN A 179 9.39 -10.87 1.26
CA GLN A 179 8.61 -9.69 1.66
C GLN A 179 7.11 -10.01 1.70
N PHE A 180 6.48 -9.72 2.83
CA PHE A 180 5.03 -9.67 2.97
C PHE A 180 4.59 -8.21 3.05
N GLY A 181 3.37 -7.92 2.60
CA GLY A 181 2.74 -6.66 2.97
C GLY A 181 2.50 -6.63 4.48
N GLU A 182 2.55 -5.45 5.10
CA GLU A 182 2.25 -5.26 6.54
C GLU A 182 0.88 -5.85 6.93
N ALA A 183 -0.09 -5.78 6.01
CA ALA A 183 -1.41 -6.39 6.17
C ALA A 183 -1.36 -7.92 6.35
N GLY A 184 -0.37 -8.60 5.77
CA GLY A 184 -0.15 -10.03 5.96
C GLY A 184 0.21 -10.37 7.41
N GLU A 185 0.99 -9.53 8.09
CA GLU A 185 1.32 -9.75 9.51
C GLU A 185 0.06 -9.73 10.39
N GLY A 186 -0.92 -8.87 10.04
CA GLY A 186 -2.24 -8.86 10.67
C GLY A 186 -3.00 -10.18 10.50
N VAL A 187 -2.93 -10.80 9.33
CA VAL A 187 -3.50 -12.15 9.08
C VAL A 187 -2.81 -13.18 9.97
N ALA A 188 -1.47 -13.18 10.04
CA ALA A 188 -0.71 -14.11 10.86
C ALA A 188 -1.06 -13.96 12.35
N ALA A 189 -1.15 -12.72 12.85
CA ALA A 189 -1.55 -12.44 14.23
C ALA A 189 -2.98 -12.92 14.53
N ALA A 190 -3.93 -12.68 13.62
CA ALA A 190 -5.30 -13.17 13.76
C ALA A 190 -5.32 -14.71 13.85
N LEU A 191 -4.63 -15.40 12.94
CA LEU A 191 -4.55 -16.87 12.93
C LEU A 191 -3.91 -17.41 14.22
N GLN A 192 -2.89 -16.74 14.74
CA GLN A 192 -2.26 -17.11 16.01
C GLN A 192 -3.26 -17.03 17.17
N LEU A 193 -3.98 -15.91 17.27
CA LEU A 193 -5.03 -15.69 18.29
C LEU A 193 -6.22 -16.64 18.12
N GLY A 194 -6.54 -17.05 16.90
CA GLY A 194 -7.73 -17.88 16.60
C GLY A 194 -9.06 -17.14 16.71
N ALA A 195 -9.00 -15.81 16.85
CA ALA A 195 -10.18 -14.97 17.01
C ALA A 195 -9.94 -13.58 16.41
N ILE A 196 -11.03 -12.94 15.98
CA ILE A 196 -11.04 -11.60 15.41
C ILE A 196 -12.08 -10.78 16.20
N PRO A 197 -11.66 -9.77 16.98
CA PRO A 197 -12.58 -8.99 17.79
C PRO A 197 -13.25 -7.90 16.95
N GLY A 198 -14.56 -7.70 17.11
CA GLY A 198 -15.28 -6.60 16.48
C GLY A 198 -16.74 -6.96 16.23
N ARG A 199 -17.60 -5.95 16.12
CA ARG A 199 -19.01 -6.14 15.75
C ARG A 199 -19.31 -5.63 14.35
N SER A 200 -18.89 -4.41 14.05
CA SER A 200 -19.11 -3.77 12.74
C SER A 200 -17.81 -3.44 12.01
N ALA A 201 -16.69 -3.83 12.62
CA ALA A 201 -15.36 -3.70 12.02
C ALA A 201 -15.24 -4.49 10.71
N ALA A 202 -14.36 -4.01 9.84
CA ALA A 202 -14.13 -4.62 8.53
C ALA A 202 -12.70 -4.40 8.07
N TRP A 203 -12.21 -5.29 7.22
CA TRP A 203 -10.97 -5.12 6.47
C TRP A 203 -11.27 -4.76 5.04
N THR A 204 -10.63 -3.72 4.51
CA THR A 204 -10.69 -3.36 3.09
C THR A 204 -9.45 -3.92 2.40
N ILE A 205 -9.60 -5.05 1.70
CA ILE A 205 -8.50 -5.88 1.20
C ILE A 205 -8.42 -5.77 -0.32
N VAL A 206 -7.23 -5.45 -0.82
CA VAL A 206 -6.88 -5.52 -2.24
C VAL A 206 -5.74 -6.51 -2.44
N ASP A 207 -5.78 -7.29 -3.51
CA ASP A 207 -4.68 -8.19 -3.82
C ASP A 207 -3.56 -7.45 -4.56
N GLY A 208 -2.32 -7.72 -4.20
CA GLY A 208 -1.14 -7.07 -4.79
C GLY A 208 -1.04 -7.25 -6.30
N ARG A 209 -1.58 -8.36 -6.85
CA ARG A 209 -1.59 -8.62 -8.30
C ARG A 209 -2.65 -7.79 -9.03
N ASP A 210 -3.80 -7.50 -8.40
CA ASP A 210 -4.82 -6.60 -9.00
C ASP A 210 -4.36 -5.16 -8.97
N LEU A 211 -3.76 -4.74 -7.85
CA LEU A 211 -3.15 -3.43 -7.75
C LEU A 211 -2.03 -3.24 -8.79
N ALA A 212 -1.22 -4.28 -9.00
CA ALA A 212 -0.19 -4.28 -10.04
C ALA A 212 -0.78 -4.19 -11.47
N ALA A 213 -1.90 -4.88 -11.74
CA ALA A 213 -2.61 -4.75 -13.01
C ALA A 213 -3.14 -3.33 -13.24
N LEU A 214 -3.67 -2.68 -12.19
CA LEU A 214 -4.03 -1.26 -12.24
C LEU A 214 -2.82 -0.37 -12.58
N HIS A 215 -1.67 -0.59 -11.93
CA HIS A 215 -0.47 0.16 -12.24
C HIS A 215 0.01 -0.01 -13.70
N VAL A 216 -0.10 -1.22 -14.25
CA VAL A 216 0.21 -1.46 -15.67
C VAL A 216 -0.76 -0.73 -16.59
N ALA A 217 -2.06 -0.78 -16.30
CA ALA A 217 -3.07 -0.07 -17.11
C ALA A 217 -2.88 1.45 -17.10
N LEU A 218 -2.27 1.98 -16.04
CA LEU A 218 -1.92 3.39 -15.93
C LEU A 218 -0.68 3.78 -16.74
N LEU A 219 0.11 2.84 -17.27
CA LEU A 219 1.31 3.12 -18.09
C LEU A 219 1.03 3.60 -19.52
N GLU A 220 -0.22 3.90 -19.85
CA GLU A 220 -0.55 4.53 -21.13
C GLU A 220 -0.23 6.04 -21.11
N PRO A 221 0.73 6.53 -21.91
CA PRO A 221 1.11 7.94 -21.95
C PRO A 221 0.05 8.80 -22.64
N GLY A 222 0.09 10.12 -22.43
CA GLY A 222 -0.78 11.09 -23.10
C GLY A 222 -2.22 11.10 -22.58
N ARG A 223 -2.47 10.45 -21.43
CA ARG A 223 -3.80 10.37 -20.80
C ARG A 223 -4.03 11.41 -19.70
N GLY A 224 -3.01 12.20 -19.37
CA GLY A 224 -3.08 13.24 -18.35
C GLY A 224 -3.22 12.68 -16.92
N PRO A 225 -3.53 13.56 -15.94
CA PRO A 225 -3.68 13.16 -14.55
C PRO A 225 -4.95 12.34 -14.33
N ARG A 226 -4.82 11.19 -13.65
CA ARG A 226 -5.96 10.32 -13.27
C ARG A 226 -5.82 9.85 -11.83
N ARG A 227 -6.93 9.48 -11.20
CA ARG A 227 -6.95 9.00 -9.81
C ARG A 227 -7.91 7.84 -9.69
N TYR A 228 -7.49 6.78 -9.02
CA TYR A 228 -8.31 5.57 -8.87
C TYR A 228 -8.22 5.02 -7.45
N MET A 229 -9.38 4.73 -6.88
CA MET A 229 -9.45 3.88 -5.70
C MET A 229 -9.01 2.45 -6.07
N ALA A 230 -8.42 1.77 -5.09
CA ALA A 230 -8.07 0.36 -5.19
C ALA A 230 -8.23 -0.31 -3.81
N GLY A 231 -9.40 -0.12 -3.20
CA GLY A 231 -9.72 -0.69 -1.89
C GLY A 231 -9.92 -2.21 -1.94
N GLY A 232 -10.37 -2.73 -3.08
CA GLY A 232 -10.79 -4.10 -3.29
C GLY A 232 -12.08 -4.41 -2.55
N HIS A 233 -12.03 -5.40 -1.65
CA HIS A 233 -13.21 -5.92 -0.96
C HIS A 233 -13.23 -5.45 0.48
N ARG A 234 -14.32 -4.79 0.91
CA ARG A 234 -14.59 -4.50 2.32
C ARG A 234 -15.29 -5.71 2.96
N ILE A 235 -14.56 -6.41 3.82
CA ILE A 235 -14.96 -7.68 4.43
C ILE A 235 -15.25 -7.47 5.92
N PRO A 236 -16.51 -7.59 6.36
CA PRO A 236 -16.86 -7.56 7.77
C PRO A 236 -16.21 -8.70 8.57
N VAL A 237 -15.95 -8.48 9.85
CA VAL A 237 -15.24 -9.44 10.72
C VAL A 237 -15.84 -10.84 10.80
N ASP A 238 -17.16 -10.97 10.74
CA ASP A 238 -17.84 -12.27 10.78
C ASP A 238 -17.59 -13.07 9.49
N GLN A 239 -17.60 -12.39 8.35
CA GLN A 239 -17.22 -12.96 7.07
C GLN A 239 -15.72 -13.26 7.03
N LEU A 240 -14.87 -12.35 7.52
CA LEU A 240 -13.42 -12.55 7.58
C LEU A 240 -13.06 -13.79 8.42
N ALA A 241 -13.70 -14.01 9.56
CA ALA A 241 -13.50 -15.20 10.38
C ALA A 241 -13.89 -16.49 9.62
N LYS A 242 -15.00 -16.49 8.87
CA LYS A 242 -15.39 -17.63 8.02
C LYS A 242 -14.32 -17.90 6.95
N LEU A 243 -13.91 -16.87 6.23
CA LEU A 243 -12.88 -16.98 5.18
C LEU A 243 -11.55 -17.50 5.74
N LEU A 244 -11.08 -16.96 6.87
CA LEU A 244 -9.85 -17.43 7.53
C LEU A 244 -9.99 -18.84 8.09
N THR A 245 -11.19 -19.28 8.50
CA THR A 245 -11.43 -20.67 8.88
C THR A 245 -11.24 -21.61 7.70
N GLU A 246 -11.81 -21.25 6.54
CA GLU A 246 -11.73 -22.03 5.30
C GLU A 246 -10.28 -22.18 4.81
N VAL A 247 -9.47 -21.13 4.88
CA VAL A 247 -8.08 -21.16 4.36
C VAL A 247 -7.03 -21.56 5.41
N GLY A 248 -7.31 -21.29 6.69
CA GLY A 248 -6.34 -21.35 7.80
C GLY A 248 -6.17 -22.72 8.43
N ASN A 249 -6.97 -23.73 8.05
CA ASN A 249 -7.04 -25.05 8.72
C ASN A 249 -7.24 -24.97 10.25
N LYS A 250 -7.82 -23.86 10.74
CA LYS A 250 -8.09 -23.57 12.14
C LYS A 250 -9.42 -22.83 12.23
N THR A 251 -10.30 -23.25 13.13
CA THR A 251 -11.55 -22.53 13.38
C THR A 251 -11.26 -21.15 13.94
N MET A 252 -11.78 -20.13 13.26
CA MET A 252 -11.65 -18.73 13.66
C MET A 252 -12.97 -18.25 14.23
N PHE A 253 -12.91 -17.53 15.35
CA PHE A 253 -14.10 -16.98 16.00
C PHE A 253 -14.17 -15.46 15.83
N ALA A 254 -15.32 -14.96 15.37
CA ALA A 254 -15.64 -13.54 15.48
C ALA A 254 -16.16 -13.25 16.88
N VAL A 255 -15.44 -12.42 17.64
CA VAL A 255 -15.82 -12.06 19.02
C VAL A 255 -16.52 -10.70 18.97
N PRO A 256 -17.82 -10.60 19.34
CA PRO A 256 -18.62 -9.39 19.17
C PRO A 256 -18.27 -8.33 20.23
N VAL A 257 -17.09 -7.74 20.11
CA VAL A 257 -16.65 -6.62 20.93
C VAL A 257 -17.23 -5.33 20.35
N PRO A 258 -17.91 -4.48 21.15
CA PRO A 258 -18.37 -3.18 20.67
C PRO A 258 -17.22 -2.34 20.13
N ASP A 259 -17.44 -1.71 18.98
CA ASP A 259 -16.40 -0.95 18.28
C ASP A 259 -15.84 0.21 19.13
N THR A 260 -16.67 0.80 20.00
CA THR A 260 -16.25 1.82 20.98
C THR A 260 -15.24 1.27 21.99
N VAL A 261 -15.41 0.03 22.45
CA VAL A 261 -14.48 -0.62 23.39
C VAL A 261 -13.13 -0.85 22.73
N LEU A 262 -13.11 -1.27 21.46
CA LEU A 262 -11.87 -1.42 20.70
C LEU A 262 -11.12 -0.11 20.56
N ARG A 263 -11.82 0.98 20.21
CA ARG A 263 -11.19 2.31 20.10
C ARG A 263 -10.65 2.81 21.44
N VAL A 264 -11.42 2.67 22.52
CA VAL A 264 -10.96 3.05 23.88
C VAL A 264 -9.76 2.21 24.30
N ALA A 265 -9.75 0.90 24.02
CA ALA A 265 -8.61 0.04 24.31
C ALA A 265 -7.34 0.50 23.57
N GLY A 266 -7.46 0.83 22.27
CA GLY A 266 -6.35 1.40 21.49
C GLY A 266 -5.79 2.68 22.10
N GLN A 267 -6.67 3.61 22.50
CA GLN A 267 -6.28 4.85 23.18
C GLN A 267 -5.57 4.62 24.52
N VAL A 268 -5.98 3.61 25.29
CA VAL A 268 -5.34 3.26 26.57
C VAL A 268 -3.95 2.66 26.31
N LEU A 269 -3.85 1.75 25.34
CA LEU A 269 -2.59 1.10 24.99
C LEU A 269 -1.57 2.09 24.44
N ASP A 270 -1.97 3.07 23.62
CA ASP A 270 -1.06 4.12 23.14
C ASP A 270 -0.49 4.97 24.29
N ARG A 271 -1.30 5.28 25.31
CA ARG A 271 -0.84 6.01 26.51
C ARG A 271 0.09 5.18 27.39
N MET A 272 -0.13 3.87 27.43
CA MET A 272 0.71 2.94 28.18
C MET A 272 1.96 2.50 27.41
N GLY A 273 1.99 2.70 26.09
CA GLY A 273 3.04 2.25 25.18
C GLY A 273 4.48 2.50 25.64
N PRO A 274 4.84 3.70 26.15
CA PRO A 274 6.18 3.98 26.66
C PRO A 274 6.62 3.09 27.84
N PHE A 275 5.68 2.44 28.52
CA PHE A 275 5.90 1.57 29.68
C PHE A 275 5.72 0.09 29.35
N LEU A 276 5.25 -0.25 28.15
CA LEU A 276 5.07 -1.62 27.72
C LEU A 276 6.34 -2.14 27.03
N PRO A 277 6.80 -3.37 27.34
CA PRO A 277 7.99 -3.94 26.73
C PRO A 277 7.77 -4.47 25.30
N PHE A 278 6.57 -4.31 24.74
CA PHE A 278 6.19 -4.78 23.41
C PHE A 278 5.32 -3.76 22.67
N GLN A 279 5.44 -3.71 21.35
CA GLN A 279 4.54 -2.95 20.49
C GLN A 279 3.27 -3.77 20.23
N THR A 280 2.10 -3.13 20.26
CA THR A 280 0.82 -3.79 19.99
C THR A 280 0.24 -3.32 18.67
N PRO A 281 -0.43 -4.20 17.90
CA PRO A 281 -1.18 -3.78 16.71
C PRO A 281 -2.47 -3.01 17.07
N PHE A 282 -2.80 -2.90 18.37
CA PHE A 282 -3.98 -2.19 18.89
C PHE A 282 -3.61 -0.75 19.24
N THR A 283 -3.47 0.10 18.24
CA THR A 283 -3.33 1.56 18.41
C THR A 283 -4.68 2.26 18.27
N GLU A 284 -4.80 3.50 18.75
CA GLU A 284 -6.00 4.33 18.57
C GLU A 284 -6.37 4.43 17.08
N ALA A 285 -5.42 4.81 16.24
CA ALA A 285 -5.67 4.97 14.81
C ALA A 285 -5.91 3.63 14.10
N GLY A 286 -5.18 2.58 14.46
CA GLY A 286 -5.42 1.24 13.92
C GLY A 286 -6.85 0.77 14.21
N MET A 287 -7.34 0.99 15.44
CA MET A 287 -8.71 0.67 15.82
C MET A 287 -9.74 1.62 15.19
N GLN A 288 -9.37 2.87 14.94
CA GLN A 288 -10.19 3.81 14.18
C GLN A 288 -10.40 3.31 12.74
N TYR A 289 -9.33 3.02 12.02
CA TYR A 289 -9.40 2.44 10.68
C TYR A 289 -10.19 1.14 10.68
N TYR A 290 -9.86 0.23 11.59
CA TYR A 290 -10.52 -1.08 11.66
C TYR A 290 -12.03 -1.00 11.90
N THR A 291 -12.49 -0.06 12.72
CA THR A 291 -13.91 0.07 13.09
C THR A 291 -14.70 1.08 12.27
N GLN A 292 -14.03 1.99 11.57
CA GLN A 292 -14.67 3.13 10.89
C GLN A 292 -14.24 3.29 9.43
N MET A 293 -13.48 2.36 8.83
CA MET A 293 -13.14 2.45 7.40
C MET A 293 -14.40 2.38 6.53
N PRO A 294 -14.66 3.41 5.70
CA PRO A 294 -15.75 3.37 4.73
C PRO A 294 -15.52 2.32 3.63
N ALA A 295 -16.53 2.10 2.79
CA ALA A 295 -16.33 1.35 1.55
C ALA A 295 -15.39 2.10 0.60
N SER A 296 -14.94 1.45 -0.47
CA SER A 296 -14.12 2.06 -1.53
C SER A 296 -14.91 1.97 -2.83
N ASP A 297 -15.09 3.10 -3.54
CA ASP A 297 -15.64 3.07 -4.89
C ASP A 297 -14.53 2.78 -5.90
N ASP A 298 -14.32 1.49 -6.16
CA ASP A 298 -13.36 1.04 -7.16
C ASP A 298 -13.97 0.97 -8.57
N SER A 299 -15.26 1.29 -8.74
CA SER A 299 -15.94 1.17 -10.03
C SER A 299 -15.28 1.96 -11.17
N PRO A 300 -14.63 3.14 -10.96
CA PRO A 300 -13.90 3.83 -12.02
C PRO A 300 -12.75 3.01 -12.60
N SER A 301 -11.94 2.32 -11.79
CA SER A 301 -10.83 1.51 -12.32
C SER A 301 -11.34 0.30 -13.11
N GLN A 302 -12.49 -0.25 -12.72
CA GLN A 302 -13.13 -1.35 -13.41
C GLN A 302 -13.68 -0.92 -14.77
N ARG A 303 -14.38 0.23 -14.83
CA ARG A 303 -14.98 0.74 -16.06
C ARG A 303 -13.95 1.28 -17.04
N ASP A 304 -13.01 2.08 -16.53
CA ASP A 304 -12.13 2.89 -17.39
C ASP A 304 -10.89 2.10 -17.83
N LEU A 305 -10.44 1.15 -16.99
CA LEU A 305 -9.19 0.40 -17.19
C LEU A 305 -9.40 -1.13 -17.22
N GLY A 306 -10.64 -1.62 -17.06
CA GLY A 306 -10.95 -3.05 -17.10
C GLY A 306 -10.41 -3.84 -15.91
N ILE A 307 -10.09 -3.18 -14.79
CA ILE A 307 -9.51 -3.85 -13.62
C ILE A 307 -10.54 -4.78 -13.00
N THR A 308 -10.11 -5.99 -12.65
CA THR A 308 -10.92 -6.98 -11.95
C THR A 308 -10.28 -7.25 -10.60
N TYR A 309 -11.02 -7.00 -9.53
CA TYR A 309 -10.59 -7.34 -8.17
C TYR A 309 -10.99 -8.77 -7.85
N ARG A 310 -10.00 -9.66 -7.69
CA ARG A 310 -10.23 -11.10 -7.49
C ARG A 310 -10.95 -11.38 -6.18
N ASP A 311 -11.54 -12.57 -6.09
CA ASP A 311 -12.21 -13.02 -4.87
C ASP A 311 -11.23 -13.00 -3.67
N PRO A 312 -11.59 -12.37 -2.54
CA PRO A 312 -10.69 -12.25 -1.40
C PRO A 312 -10.29 -13.60 -0.79
N ARG A 313 -11.05 -14.68 -1.01
CA ARG A 313 -10.64 -16.05 -0.63
C ARG A 313 -9.32 -16.45 -1.25
N ILE A 314 -9.11 -16.12 -2.51
CA ILE A 314 -7.87 -16.45 -3.23
C ILE A 314 -6.71 -15.66 -2.60
N THR A 315 -6.92 -14.37 -2.36
CA THR A 315 -5.92 -13.49 -1.73
C THR A 315 -5.53 -13.95 -0.34
N LEU A 316 -6.51 -14.28 0.51
CA LEU A 316 -6.27 -14.79 1.86
C LEU A 316 -5.59 -16.16 1.81
N ALA A 317 -6.03 -17.08 0.95
CA ALA A 317 -5.42 -18.39 0.79
C ALA A 317 -3.94 -18.30 0.39
N ASP A 318 -3.62 -17.48 -0.62
CA ASP A 318 -2.24 -17.28 -1.09
C ASP A 318 -1.37 -16.61 -0.02
N THR A 319 -1.95 -15.66 0.74
CA THR A 319 -1.27 -15.01 1.88
C THR A 319 -0.91 -16.04 2.96
N VAL A 320 -1.87 -16.88 3.36
CA VAL A 320 -1.67 -17.93 4.38
C VAL A 320 -0.68 -18.99 3.90
N ALA A 321 -0.76 -19.40 2.63
CA ALA A 321 0.18 -20.34 2.03
C ALA A 321 1.62 -19.79 2.07
N GLY A 322 1.80 -18.51 1.76
CA GLY A 322 3.09 -17.83 1.85
C GLY A 322 3.71 -17.90 3.24
N PHE A 323 2.93 -17.62 4.29
CA PHE A 323 3.42 -17.72 5.68
C PHE A 323 3.83 -19.14 6.08
N ARG A 324 3.12 -20.16 5.60
CA ARG A 324 3.44 -21.56 5.90
C ARG A 324 4.77 -21.97 5.25
N SER A 325 5.02 -21.57 4.01
CA SER A 325 6.23 -21.95 3.27
C SER A 325 7.56 -21.44 3.84
N LEU A 326 7.53 -20.43 4.72
CA LEU A 326 8.74 -19.90 5.37
C LEU A 326 9.02 -20.49 6.75
N ASN A 327 7.99 -21.07 7.38
CA ASN A 327 8.08 -21.70 8.69
C ASN A 327 8.28 -23.23 8.59
N SER A 328 8.30 -23.78 7.37
CA SER A 328 8.60 -25.18 7.03
C SER A 328 10.05 -25.35 6.61
#